data_AF-A0AA85BXU2-F1
#
_entry.id   AF-A0AA85BXU2-F1
#
_cell.length_a   1.000
_cell.length_b   1.000
_cell.length_c   1.000
_cell.angle_alpha   90.00
_cell.angle_beta   90.00
_cell.angle_gamma   90.00
#
_symmetry.space_group_name_H-M   'P 1'
#
loop_
_entity.id
_entity.type
_entity.pdbx_description
1 polymer ?
#
loop_
_entity_poly.entity_id
_entity_poly.type
_entity_poly.pdbx_seq_one_letter_code
_entity_poly.pdbx_strand_id
1 'polypeptide(L)'
;MFVKLLNLIRNIQVGTKSTVFTKNDLKESLFKLNGKIMQFPGRLLDVIIVAQLRSRLEGRLVPSPFLSVESENNFPTSAGMASSASGTAALAFALGKMYDLNGDYTSLSRRGSGSSCRSLLGGFVQWSSNNKDHTYHSSVQQLFPASHWPELKVLICVTNENPKPVGSTDAMLRCVKTSDLFRNGRVPSAKIREKEIISALKNRDFSALAEATMRESNQLHALCLDTWPPCIYLNELSHSIMDFVHNINNYFMKNVVAYTFDAGPNAFLLTESQNISIVLKYLVECFGYTVGADSFVNDADKITIKCLNSNKYLKITGIPYGFSDKPLDQNLLKILPSISGGIRYLISTEAVVHSLYH
;
A
#
# COMPACT_ATOMS: atom_id res chain seq x y z
N MET A 1 26.94 -13.89 7.66
CA MET A 1 26.13 -13.22 8.71
C MET A 1 25.32 -12.04 8.13
N PHE A 2 25.92 -11.14 7.34
CA PHE A 2 25.23 -10.03 6.64
C PHE A 2 24.09 -10.44 5.69
N VAL A 3 24.28 -11.51 4.89
CA VAL A 3 23.23 -12.03 3.97
C VAL A 3 22.03 -12.62 4.74
N LYS A 4 22.27 -13.20 5.91
CA LYS A 4 21.20 -13.70 6.80
C LYS A 4 20.41 -12.55 7.43
N LEU A 5 21.07 -11.44 7.78
CA LEU A 5 20.42 -10.25 8.34
C LEU A 5 19.55 -9.52 7.29
N LEU A 6 20.05 -9.40 6.06
CA LEU A 6 19.28 -8.86 4.92
C LEU A 6 18.07 -9.73 4.56
N ASN A 7 18.19 -11.05 4.64
CA ASN A 7 17.05 -11.95 4.46
C ASN A 7 16.04 -11.88 5.61
N LEU A 8 16.49 -11.64 6.86
CA LEU A 8 15.57 -11.40 7.98
C LEU A 8 14.79 -10.09 7.81
N ILE A 9 15.45 -9.00 7.39
CA ILE A 9 14.81 -7.70 7.13
C ILE A 9 13.83 -7.81 5.94
N ARG A 10 14.19 -8.57 4.90
CA ARG A 10 13.31 -8.87 3.75
C ARG A 10 12.03 -9.62 4.14
N ASN A 11 12.02 -10.36 5.24
CA ASN A 11 10.85 -11.12 5.69
C ASN A 11 9.95 -10.32 6.67
N ILE A 12 10.40 -9.16 7.15
CA ILE A 12 9.68 -8.36 8.15
C ILE A 12 9.02 -7.11 7.52
N GLN A 13 9.57 -6.56 6.43
CA GLN A 13 9.11 -5.29 5.84
C GLN A 13 8.66 -5.45 4.38
N VAL A 14 7.49 -4.91 4.02
CA VAL A 14 7.01 -4.83 2.63
C VAL A 14 7.84 -3.84 1.84
N GLY A 15 8.41 -4.25 0.71
CA GLY A 15 9.28 -3.37 -0.08
C GLY A 15 9.59 -3.86 -1.49
N THR A 16 10.15 -2.94 -2.28
CA THR A 16 10.64 -3.19 -3.64
C THR A 16 12.13 -2.95 -3.70
N LYS A 17 12.86 -3.90 -4.29
CA LYS A 17 14.26 -3.71 -4.65
C LYS A 17 14.35 -3.55 -6.16
N SER A 18 14.99 -2.48 -6.62
CA SER A 18 15.32 -2.30 -8.03
C SER A 18 16.83 -2.14 -8.19
N THR A 19 17.40 -2.92 -9.11
CA THR A 19 18.79 -2.82 -9.52
C THR A 19 18.81 -2.30 -10.94
N VAL A 20 19.54 -1.21 -11.16
CA VAL A 20 19.74 -0.62 -12.49
C VAL A 20 21.20 -0.74 -12.82
N PHE A 21 21.51 -1.28 -13.99
CA PHE A 21 22.88 -1.29 -14.49
C PHE A 21 22.92 -1.01 -15.99
N THR A 22 24.04 -0.45 -16.41
CA THR A 22 24.38 -0.23 -17.81
C THR A 22 25.69 -0.93 -18.10
N LYS A 23 25.81 -1.47 -19.31
CA LYS A 23 27.09 -1.90 -19.88
C LYS A 23 27.21 -1.31 -21.27
N ASN A 24 28.45 -1.04 -21.69
CA ASN A 24 28.74 -0.44 -22.99
C ASN A 24 28.31 -1.34 -24.17
N ASP A 25 28.10 -2.63 -23.94
CA ASP A 25 27.74 -3.64 -24.94
C ASP A 25 26.24 -3.99 -24.99
N LEU A 26 25.40 -3.39 -24.12
CA LEU A 26 23.95 -3.57 -24.22
C LEU A 26 23.43 -3.01 -25.54
N LYS A 27 22.70 -3.82 -26.30
CA LYS A 27 22.07 -3.43 -27.58
C LYS A 27 20.60 -3.01 -27.44
N GLU A 28 19.99 -3.38 -26.32
CA GLU A 28 18.61 -3.05 -25.99
C GLU A 28 18.44 -2.93 -24.47
N SER A 29 17.38 -2.25 -24.03
CA SER A 29 17.04 -2.16 -22.61
C SER A 29 16.26 -3.41 -22.19
N LEU A 30 16.64 -4.02 -21.07
CA LEU A 30 15.99 -5.21 -20.51
C LEU A 30 15.23 -4.89 -19.23
N PHE A 31 14.00 -5.39 -19.10
CA PHE A 31 13.22 -5.27 -17.87
C PHE A 31 12.86 -6.64 -17.33
N LYS A 32 13.20 -6.87 -16.07
CA LYS A 32 12.88 -8.10 -15.35
C LYS A 32 12.13 -7.75 -14.07
N LEU A 33 10.97 -8.35 -13.88
CA LEU A 33 10.14 -8.18 -12.68
C LEU A 33 9.88 -9.54 -12.03
N ASN A 34 10.29 -9.71 -10.77
CA ASN A 34 10.16 -10.96 -10.01
C ASN A 34 10.68 -12.19 -10.79
N GLY A 35 11.88 -12.07 -11.36
CA GLY A 35 12.49 -13.15 -12.13
C GLY A 35 12.04 -13.26 -13.59
N LYS A 36 10.92 -12.62 -13.99
CA LYS A 36 10.34 -12.75 -15.33
C LYS A 36 10.73 -11.57 -16.22
N ILE A 37 11.19 -11.87 -17.43
CA ILE A 37 11.43 -10.85 -18.46
C ILE A 37 10.08 -10.29 -18.91
N MET A 38 9.99 -8.97 -18.99
CA MET A 38 8.79 -8.24 -19.36
C MET A 38 9.11 -7.18 -20.39
N GLN A 39 8.11 -6.81 -21.18
CA GLN A 39 8.19 -5.60 -21.99
C GLN A 39 8.29 -4.39 -21.07
N PHE A 40 9.16 -3.44 -21.42
CA PHE A 40 9.26 -2.18 -20.72
C PHE A 40 7.94 -1.40 -20.80
N PRO A 41 7.32 -1.05 -19.66
CA PRO A 41 6.17 -0.15 -19.67
C PRO A 41 6.60 1.22 -20.17
N GLY A 42 5.82 1.83 -21.07
CA GLY A 42 6.14 3.15 -21.64
C GLY A 42 6.43 4.22 -20.58
N ARG A 43 5.68 4.21 -19.46
CA ARG A 43 5.92 5.12 -18.33
C ARG A 43 7.28 4.92 -17.67
N LEU A 44 7.81 3.70 -17.58
CA LEU A 44 9.13 3.47 -17.00
C LEU A 44 10.26 3.88 -17.95
N LEU A 45 10.08 3.69 -19.27
CA LEU A 45 10.99 4.23 -20.28
C LEU A 45 11.06 5.76 -20.19
N ASP A 46 9.92 6.40 -20.02
CA ASP A 46 9.79 7.83 -19.79
C ASP A 46 10.62 8.33 -18.60
N VAL A 47 10.60 7.58 -17.47
CA VAL A 47 11.46 7.87 -16.30
C VAL A 47 12.94 7.76 -16.68
N ILE A 48 13.33 6.68 -17.36
CA ILE A 48 14.72 6.45 -17.79
C ILE A 48 15.22 7.57 -18.70
N ILE A 49 14.44 7.92 -19.73
CA ILE A 49 14.79 8.94 -20.73
C ILE A 49 14.97 10.29 -20.04
N VAL A 50 14.02 10.69 -19.19
CA VAL A 50 14.11 11.98 -18.47
C VAL A 50 15.30 11.99 -17.52
N ALA A 51 15.61 10.89 -16.83
CA ALA A 51 16.80 10.79 -15.99
C ALA A 51 18.09 10.99 -16.79
N GLN A 52 18.22 10.33 -17.94
CA GLN A 52 19.36 10.48 -18.84
C GLN A 52 19.47 11.90 -19.41
N LEU A 53 18.35 12.52 -19.79
CA LEU A 53 18.35 13.91 -20.29
C LEU A 53 18.79 14.89 -19.21
N ARG A 54 18.29 14.76 -17.97
CA ARG A 54 18.75 15.59 -16.84
C ARG A 54 20.25 15.44 -16.60
N SER A 55 20.74 14.20 -16.61
CA SER A 55 22.18 13.91 -16.48
C SER A 55 23.01 14.63 -17.55
N ARG A 56 22.60 14.53 -18.82
CA ARG A 56 23.27 15.21 -19.94
C ARG A 56 23.22 16.73 -19.84
N LEU A 57 22.08 17.30 -19.44
CA LEU A 57 21.92 18.75 -19.25
C LEU A 57 22.82 19.29 -18.14
N GLU A 58 23.11 18.48 -17.12
CA GLU A 58 24.08 18.78 -16.05
C GLU A 58 25.53 18.46 -16.45
N GLY A 59 25.80 18.15 -17.72
CA GLY A 59 27.14 17.88 -18.24
C GLY A 59 27.73 16.52 -17.84
N ARG A 60 26.92 15.62 -17.28
CA ARG A 60 27.37 14.30 -16.84
C ARG A 60 27.32 13.26 -17.96
N LEU A 61 28.19 12.26 -17.86
CA LEU A 61 28.28 11.16 -18.83
C LEU A 61 27.09 10.20 -18.68
N VAL A 62 26.42 9.92 -19.79
CA VAL A 62 25.46 8.80 -19.92
C VAL A 62 26.11 7.75 -20.82
N PRO A 63 26.72 6.69 -20.26
CA PRO A 63 27.60 5.78 -21.01
C PRO A 63 26.86 4.96 -22.07
N SER A 64 25.58 4.69 -21.89
CA SER A 64 24.73 4.02 -22.89
C SER A 64 23.28 4.50 -22.78
N PRO A 65 22.55 4.59 -23.90
CA PRO A 65 21.10 4.79 -23.87
C PRO A 65 20.36 3.57 -23.29
N PHE A 66 20.97 2.38 -23.31
CA PHE A 66 20.34 1.14 -22.89
C PHE A 66 20.64 0.80 -21.42
N LEU A 67 19.61 0.28 -20.74
CA LEU A 67 19.67 -0.10 -19.33
C LEU A 67 19.02 -1.47 -19.10
N SER A 68 19.60 -2.22 -18.18
CA SER A 68 18.92 -3.36 -17.57
C SER A 68 18.33 -2.94 -16.22
N VAL A 69 17.03 -3.18 -16.05
CA VAL A 69 16.30 -2.94 -14.81
C VAL A 69 15.78 -4.26 -14.29
N GLU A 70 16.30 -4.69 -13.14
CA GLU A 70 15.80 -5.86 -12.43
C GLU A 70 15.08 -5.40 -11.15
N SER A 71 13.80 -5.71 -11.04
CA SER A 71 12.97 -5.32 -9.90
C SER A 71 12.32 -6.52 -9.23
N GLU A 72 12.29 -6.53 -7.91
CA GLU A 72 11.69 -7.60 -7.09
C GLU A 72 10.82 -6.98 -5.99
N ASN A 73 9.62 -7.54 -5.80
CA ASN A 73 8.72 -7.22 -4.69
C ASN A 73 8.61 -8.45 -3.78
N ASN A 74 8.61 -8.25 -2.46
CA ASN A 74 8.31 -9.32 -1.50
C ASN A 74 6.82 -9.40 -1.12
N PHE A 75 5.94 -8.87 -1.99
CA PHE A 75 4.50 -8.88 -1.86
C PHE A 75 3.85 -9.13 -3.23
N PRO A 76 2.59 -9.61 -3.31
CA PRO A 76 1.95 -9.91 -4.58
C PRO A 76 1.82 -8.68 -5.45
N THR A 77 2.27 -8.78 -6.69
CA THR A 77 2.29 -7.66 -7.62
C THR A 77 0.89 -7.33 -8.16
N SER A 78 -0.03 -8.31 -8.19
CA SER A 78 -1.32 -8.25 -8.88
C SER A 78 -2.52 -7.92 -7.97
N ALA A 79 -2.34 -7.94 -6.65
CA ALA A 79 -3.41 -7.97 -5.65
C ALA A 79 -3.96 -6.58 -5.25
N GLY A 80 -3.76 -5.53 -6.05
CA GLY A 80 -4.11 -4.17 -5.62
C GLY A 80 -3.19 -3.61 -4.51
N MET A 81 -2.07 -4.29 -4.25
CA MET A 81 -0.92 -3.69 -3.57
C MET A 81 -0.31 -2.66 -4.52
N ALA A 82 0.08 -1.48 -4.03
CA ALA A 82 0.63 -0.38 -4.84
C ALA A 82 2.04 -0.65 -5.43
N SER A 83 2.23 -1.81 -6.07
CA SER A 83 3.49 -2.31 -6.64
C SER A 83 4.10 -1.37 -7.69
N SER A 84 3.26 -0.70 -8.48
CA SER A 84 3.69 0.32 -9.42
C SER A 84 4.27 1.55 -8.69
N ALA A 85 3.73 1.92 -7.53
CA ALA A 85 4.20 3.07 -6.77
C ALA A 85 5.60 2.81 -6.19
N SER A 86 5.76 1.73 -5.44
CA SER A 86 7.05 1.36 -4.84
C SER A 86 8.12 1.05 -5.88
N GLY A 87 7.78 0.33 -6.95
CA GLY A 87 8.72 0.02 -8.03
C GLY A 87 9.18 1.25 -8.80
N THR A 88 8.27 2.20 -9.08
CA THR A 88 8.66 3.45 -9.74
C THR A 88 9.52 4.33 -8.82
N ALA A 89 9.21 4.39 -7.53
CA ALA A 89 10.02 5.13 -6.56
C ALA A 89 11.43 4.55 -6.44
N ALA A 90 11.56 3.21 -6.34
CA ALA A 90 12.83 2.52 -6.31
C ALA A 90 13.64 2.75 -7.60
N LEU A 91 13.00 2.69 -8.77
CA LEU A 91 13.63 2.99 -10.05
C LEU A 91 14.12 4.45 -10.13
N ALA A 92 13.26 5.41 -9.79
CA ALA A 92 13.61 6.83 -9.84
C ALA A 92 14.76 7.16 -8.88
N PHE A 93 14.78 6.57 -7.69
CA PHE A 93 15.88 6.69 -6.74
C PHE A 93 17.17 6.06 -7.26
N ALA A 94 17.10 4.84 -7.81
CA ALA A 94 18.26 4.16 -8.38
C ALA A 94 18.88 4.92 -9.56
N LEU A 95 18.05 5.42 -10.49
CA LEU A 95 18.48 6.27 -11.60
C LEU A 95 19.06 7.59 -11.09
N GLY A 96 18.44 8.18 -10.07
CA GLY A 96 18.92 9.37 -9.41
C GLY A 96 20.33 9.22 -8.84
N LYS A 97 20.62 8.08 -8.19
CA LYS A 97 21.96 7.74 -7.71
C LYS A 97 22.93 7.41 -8.84
N MET A 98 22.50 6.63 -9.83
CA MET A 98 23.33 6.21 -10.96
C MET A 98 23.81 7.39 -11.80
N TYR A 99 22.95 8.38 -12.01
CA TYR A 99 23.25 9.56 -12.82
C TYR A 99 23.56 10.81 -11.99
N ASP A 100 23.71 10.67 -10.68
CA ASP A 100 24.02 11.76 -9.76
C ASP A 100 23.07 12.97 -9.89
N LEU A 101 21.77 12.72 -10.11
CA LEU A 101 20.82 13.80 -10.39
C LEU A 101 20.57 14.66 -9.14
N ASN A 102 20.57 15.98 -9.34
CA ASN A 102 20.31 16.95 -8.27
C ASN A 102 18.81 16.99 -7.89
N GLY A 103 18.50 16.44 -6.71
CA GLY A 103 17.38 16.85 -5.84
C GLY A 103 15.94 16.46 -6.20
N ASP A 104 15.53 16.48 -7.47
CA ASP A 104 14.11 16.27 -7.83
C ASP A 104 13.80 14.82 -8.25
N TYR A 105 14.00 13.89 -7.33
CA TYR A 105 13.54 12.50 -7.48
C TYR A 105 12.02 12.41 -7.48
N THR A 106 11.33 13.36 -6.84
CA THR A 106 9.87 13.35 -6.67
C THR A 106 9.15 13.52 -8.01
N SER A 107 9.57 14.45 -8.86
CA SER A 107 8.99 14.61 -10.19
C SER A 107 9.29 13.40 -11.07
N LEU A 108 10.51 12.87 -10.96
CA LEU A 108 10.97 11.75 -11.78
C LEU A 108 10.13 10.51 -11.48
N SER A 109 9.94 10.21 -10.20
CA SER A 109 9.06 9.15 -9.72
C SER A 109 7.62 9.38 -10.17
N ARG A 110 7.08 10.60 -9.95
CA ARG A 110 5.69 10.95 -10.30
C ARG A 110 5.36 10.70 -11.77
N ARG A 111 6.33 10.87 -12.69
CA ARG A 111 6.15 10.59 -14.13
C ARG A 111 5.85 9.12 -14.42
N GLY A 112 6.49 8.19 -13.70
CA GLY A 112 6.21 6.76 -13.88
C GLY A 112 4.89 6.35 -13.24
N SER A 113 4.59 6.88 -12.06
CA SER A 113 3.33 6.66 -11.33
C SER A 113 3.06 7.82 -10.37
N GLY A 114 1.88 8.41 -10.43
CA GLY A 114 1.53 9.59 -9.62
C GLY A 114 1.77 9.38 -8.13
N SER A 115 1.31 8.27 -7.56
CA SER A 115 1.44 7.96 -6.14
C SER A 115 2.88 7.61 -5.70
N SER A 116 3.76 7.22 -6.62
CA SER A 116 5.13 6.79 -6.29
C SER A 116 5.97 7.89 -5.64
N CYS A 117 5.68 9.16 -5.95
CA CYS A 117 6.41 10.28 -5.38
C CYS A 117 6.29 10.34 -3.85
N ARG A 118 5.20 9.82 -3.27
CA ARG A 118 5.03 9.72 -1.81
C ARG A 118 5.88 8.63 -1.17
N SER A 119 6.32 7.63 -1.94
CA SER A 119 7.15 6.52 -1.46
C SER A 119 8.63 6.85 -1.38
N LEU A 120 9.05 8.05 -1.78
CA LEU A 120 10.42 8.53 -1.64
C LEU A 120 10.74 9.09 -0.25
N LEU A 121 9.70 9.40 0.53
CA LEU A 121 9.80 9.92 1.89
C LEU A 121 9.14 8.92 2.85
N GLY A 122 9.64 8.85 4.08
CA GLY A 122 9.06 8.01 5.12
C GLY A 122 7.97 8.71 5.93
N GLY A 123 7.31 7.95 6.81
CA GLY A 123 6.29 8.48 7.71
C GLY A 123 5.02 8.91 6.97
N PHE A 124 4.47 10.05 7.35
CA PHE A 124 3.23 10.59 6.79
C PHE A 124 3.57 11.60 5.70
N VAL A 125 3.17 11.33 4.46
CA VAL A 125 3.60 12.08 3.28
C VAL A 125 2.41 12.63 2.51
N GLN A 126 2.44 13.91 2.21
CA GLN A 126 1.43 14.61 1.44
C GLN A 126 1.93 14.86 0.02
N TRP A 127 1.05 14.61 -0.97
CA TRP A 127 1.22 15.06 -2.34
C TRP A 127 0.18 16.15 -2.62
N SER A 128 0.64 17.37 -2.86
CA SER A 128 -0.21 18.55 -3.05
C SER A 128 -0.12 19.08 -4.48
N SER A 129 -1.23 19.61 -4.99
CA SER A 129 -1.27 20.40 -6.22
C SER A 129 -1.24 21.89 -5.85
N ASN A 130 -0.11 22.57 -6.03
CA ASN A 130 -0.09 24.03 -5.90
C ASN A 130 -0.60 24.64 -7.21
N ASN A 131 -1.85 25.09 -7.21
CA ASN A 131 -2.48 25.76 -8.35
C ASN A 131 -2.35 27.30 -8.32
N LYS A 132 -1.54 27.86 -7.41
CA LYS A 132 -1.54 29.31 -7.19
C LYS A 132 -0.90 30.13 -8.32
N ASP A 133 0.01 29.56 -9.11
CA ASP A 133 0.87 30.38 -10.00
C ASP A 133 0.88 29.97 -11.48
N HIS A 134 -0.15 29.28 -12.01
CA HIS A 134 -0.22 28.80 -13.41
C HIS A 134 0.97 27.94 -13.90
N THR A 135 1.98 27.76 -13.04
CA THR A 135 3.08 26.82 -13.11
C THR A 135 2.62 25.63 -12.29
N TYR A 136 2.43 24.49 -12.93
CA TYR A 136 1.97 23.26 -12.29
C TYR A 136 3.06 22.70 -11.34
N HIS A 137 3.30 23.37 -10.21
CA HIS A 137 4.23 22.90 -9.19
C HIS A 137 3.51 21.95 -8.23
N SER A 138 3.32 20.73 -8.72
CA SER A 138 2.95 19.57 -7.90
C SER A 138 4.09 19.26 -6.93
N SER A 139 3.82 19.28 -5.62
CA SER A 139 4.84 19.17 -4.54
C SER A 139 4.59 17.96 -3.65
N VAL A 140 5.66 17.45 -3.05
CA VAL A 140 5.60 16.34 -2.08
C VAL A 140 6.32 16.78 -0.82
N GLN A 141 5.68 16.58 0.34
CA GLN A 141 6.27 16.90 1.62
C GLN A 141 6.03 15.79 2.64
N GLN A 142 7.05 15.53 3.46
CA GLN A 142 6.87 14.76 4.69
C GLN A 142 6.18 15.66 5.71
N LEU A 143 4.98 15.30 6.11
CA LEU A 143 4.24 15.98 7.17
C LEU A 143 4.82 15.64 8.54
N PHE A 144 5.04 14.35 8.77
CA PHE A 144 5.55 13.83 10.03
C PHE A 144 6.44 12.61 9.77
N PRO A 145 7.54 12.42 10.52
CA PRO A 145 8.40 11.25 10.40
C PRO A 145 7.67 9.97 10.85
N ALA A 146 8.22 8.81 10.48
CA ALA A 146 7.73 7.50 10.93
C ALA A 146 7.63 7.37 12.46
N SER A 147 8.59 7.96 13.18
CA SER A 147 8.63 8.01 14.65
C SER A 147 7.55 8.91 15.27
N HIS A 148 6.76 9.64 14.46
CA HIS A 148 5.72 10.52 14.98
C HIS A 148 4.56 9.76 15.60
N TRP A 149 4.23 8.56 15.16
CA TRP A 149 3.12 7.79 15.73
C TRP A 149 3.43 6.28 15.70
N PRO A 150 4.39 5.83 16.53
CA PRO A 150 4.86 4.44 16.50
C PRO A 150 3.79 3.43 16.90
N GLU A 151 2.76 3.86 17.63
CA GLU A 151 1.62 3.03 18.00
C GLU A 151 0.69 2.74 16.83
N LEU A 152 0.68 3.55 15.76
CA LEU A 152 -0.17 3.31 14.59
C LEU A 152 0.39 2.14 13.75
N LYS A 153 -0.44 1.11 13.55
CA LYS A 153 -0.10 -0.11 12.82
C LYS A 153 -1.01 -0.29 11.62
N VAL A 154 -0.49 -0.96 10.58
CA VAL A 154 -1.25 -1.32 9.38
C VAL A 154 -1.20 -2.82 9.18
N LEU A 155 -2.38 -3.44 9.14
CA LEU A 155 -2.59 -4.83 8.75
C LEU A 155 -3.19 -4.86 7.35
N ILE A 156 -2.64 -5.67 6.45
CA ILE A 156 -3.15 -5.80 5.08
C ILE A 156 -3.80 -7.16 4.93
N CYS A 157 -5.11 -7.19 4.80
CA CYS A 157 -5.89 -8.38 4.52
C CYS A 157 -5.80 -8.70 3.03
N VAL A 158 -4.97 -9.68 2.66
CA VAL A 158 -4.89 -10.16 1.27
C VAL A 158 -6.05 -11.12 1.04
N THR A 159 -7.04 -10.66 0.29
CA THR A 159 -8.28 -11.40 0.00
C THR A 159 -8.26 -12.02 -1.39
N ASN A 160 -7.62 -11.36 -2.35
CA ASN A 160 -7.51 -11.82 -3.73
C ASN A 160 -6.17 -11.42 -4.33
N GLU A 161 -5.53 -12.34 -5.06
CA GLU A 161 -4.28 -12.09 -5.79
C GLU A 161 -4.48 -12.01 -7.30
N ASN A 162 -5.71 -12.19 -7.78
CA ASN A 162 -6.04 -12.08 -9.19
C ASN A 162 -5.89 -10.64 -9.67
N PRO A 163 -5.53 -10.43 -10.95
CA PRO A 163 -5.45 -9.10 -11.53
C PRO A 163 -6.75 -8.32 -11.36
N LYS A 164 -6.62 -7.01 -11.13
CA LYS A 164 -7.77 -6.09 -11.08
C LYS A 164 -8.56 -6.13 -12.40
N PRO A 165 -9.90 -6.07 -12.35
CA PRO A 165 -10.74 -6.11 -13.54
C PRO A 165 -10.54 -4.88 -14.44
N VAL A 166 -10.31 -3.70 -13.84
CA VAL A 166 -10.04 -2.45 -14.57
C VAL A 166 -8.80 -1.77 -13.98
N GLY A 167 -7.88 -1.38 -14.84
CA GLY A 167 -6.68 -0.65 -14.45
C GLY A 167 -7.00 0.72 -13.82
N SER A 168 -6.30 1.08 -12.74
CA SER A 168 -6.54 2.32 -12.01
C SER A 168 -6.39 3.57 -12.89
N THR A 169 -5.43 3.58 -13.83
CA THR A 169 -5.31 4.67 -14.82
C THR A 169 -6.59 4.84 -15.62
N ASP A 170 -7.10 3.75 -16.20
CA ASP A 170 -8.28 3.79 -17.06
C ASP A 170 -9.53 4.11 -16.24
N ALA A 171 -9.65 3.54 -15.04
CA ALA A 171 -10.74 3.82 -14.11
C ALA A 171 -10.77 5.29 -13.69
N MET A 172 -9.62 5.89 -13.33
CA MET A 172 -9.53 7.29 -12.94
C MET A 172 -9.86 8.23 -14.11
N LEU A 173 -9.32 7.97 -15.31
CA LEU A 173 -9.62 8.76 -16.51
C LEU A 173 -11.09 8.66 -16.90
N ARG A 174 -11.68 7.48 -16.76
CA ARG A 174 -13.11 7.27 -17.00
C ARG A 174 -13.94 8.01 -15.95
N CYS A 175 -13.59 7.90 -14.66
CA CYS A 175 -14.27 8.57 -13.56
C CYS A 175 -14.32 10.09 -13.77
N VAL A 176 -13.18 10.72 -14.08
CA VAL A 176 -13.11 12.16 -14.43
C VAL A 176 -14.07 12.50 -15.58
N LYS A 177 -14.17 11.61 -16.57
CA LYS A 177 -14.99 11.81 -17.76
C LYS A 177 -16.47 11.49 -17.58
N THR A 178 -16.89 10.69 -16.60
CA THR A 178 -18.27 10.17 -16.58
C THR A 178 -18.96 10.19 -15.23
N SER A 179 -18.25 10.35 -14.10
CA SER A 179 -18.86 10.45 -12.77
C SER A 179 -19.28 11.89 -12.46
N ASP A 180 -20.58 12.08 -12.21
CA ASP A 180 -21.12 13.37 -11.78
C ASP A 180 -20.76 13.66 -10.31
N LEU A 181 -20.67 12.62 -9.47
CA LEU A 181 -20.17 12.77 -8.10
C LEU A 181 -18.72 13.29 -8.07
N PHE A 182 -17.88 12.85 -9.01
CA PHE A 182 -16.51 13.33 -9.12
C PHE A 182 -16.49 14.82 -9.49
N ARG A 183 -17.19 15.20 -10.55
CA ARG A 183 -17.20 16.57 -11.08
C ARG A 183 -17.76 17.58 -10.09
N ASN A 184 -18.81 17.19 -9.35
CA ASN A 184 -19.56 18.12 -8.51
C ASN A 184 -19.13 18.11 -7.04
N GLY A 185 -18.52 17.01 -6.55
CA GLY A 185 -18.30 16.82 -5.11
C GLY A 185 -16.87 16.48 -4.69
N ARG A 186 -16.06 15.82 -5.54
CA ARG A 186 -14.80 15.22 -5.07
C ARG A 186 -13.74 16.23 -4.67
N VAL A 187 -13.53 17.28 -5.47
CA VAL A 187 -12.50 18.29 -5.17
C VAL A 187 -12.72 18.99 -3.82
N PRO A 188 -13.92 19.52 -3.50
CA PRO A 188 -14.15 20.14 -2.20
C PRO A 188 -14.09 19.12 -1.05
N SER A 189 -14.67 17.92 -1.21
CA SER A 189 -14.64 16.90 -0.15
C SER A 189 -13.23 16.44 0.17
N ALA A 190 -12.37 16.24 -0.84
CA ALA A 190 -10.98 15.87 -0.65
C ALA A 190 -10.20 16.92 0.14
N LYS A 191 -10.42 18.22 -0.11
CA LYS A 191 -9.79 19.33 0.65
C LYS A 191 -10.23 19.37 2.10
N ILE A 192 -11.49 19.06 2.38
CA ILE A 192 -12.02 18.96 3.76
C ILE A 192 -11.34 17.78 4.46
N ARG A 193 -11.37 16.60 3.83
CA ARG A 193 -10.80 15.36 4.40
C ARG A 193 -9.28 15.45 4.58
N GLU A 194 -8.58 16.11 3.66
CA GLU A 194 -7.15 16.39 3.81
C GLU A 194 -6.86 17.16 5.10
N LYS A 195 -7.61 18.23 5.39
CA LYS A 195 -7.44 19.00 6.64
C LYS A 195 -7.76 18.17 7.89
N GLU A 196 -8.83 17.38 7.84
CA GLU A 196 -9.23 16.50 8.94
C GLU A 196 -8.16 15.44 9.23
N ILE A 197 -7.65 14.77 8.20
CA ILE A 197 -6.58 13.77 8.32
C ILE A 197 -5.31 14.42 8.87
N ILE A 198 -4.88 15.57 8.33
CA ILE A 198 -3.69 16.27 8.83
C ILE A 198 -3.85 16.65 10.31
N SER A 199 -5.03 17.13 10.71
CA SER A 199 -5.34 17.45 12.11
C SER A 199 -5.29 16.21 13.00
N ALA A 200 -5.91 15.11 12.58
CA ALA A 200 -5.92 13.84 13.31
C ALA A 200 -4.49 13.28 13.48
N LEU A 201 -3.68 13.33 12.43
CA LEU A 201 -2.27 12.94 12.47
C LEU A 201 -1.46 13.83 13.42
N LYS A 202 -1.67 15.16 13.38
CA LYS A 202 -1.00 16.10 14.27
C LYS A 202 -1.28 15.81 15.74
N ASN A 203 -2.54 15.50 16.07
CA ASN A 203 -2.99 15.30 17.44
C ASN A 203 -2.91 13.84 17.91
N ARG A 204 -2.48 12.90 17.05
CA ARG A 204 -2.54 11.45 17.29
C ARG A 204 -3.96 10.99 17.70
N ASP A 205 -4.97 11.58 17.09
CA ASP A 205 -6.37 11.24 17.35
C ASP A 205 -6.79 10.07 16.43
N PHE A 206 -6.68 8.85 16.95
CA PHE A 206 -7.02 7.66 16.18
C PHE A 206 -8.50 7.63 15.79
N SER A 207 -9.40 8.13 16.63
CA SER A 207 -10.83 8.14 16.33
C SER A 207 -11.14 9.03 15.14
N ALA A 208 -10.58 10.24 15.11
CA ALA A 208 -10.73 11.17 13.99
C ALA A 208 -10.05 10.64 12.72
N LEU A 209 -8.86 10.05 12.84
CA LEU A 209 -8.16 9.45 11.71
C LEU A 209 -8.98 8.30 11.12
N ALA A 210 -9.47 7.39 11.98
CA ALA A 210 -10.25 6.23 11.59
C ALA A 210 -11.51 6.63 10.79
N GLU A 211 -12.27 7.60 11.30
CA GLU A 211 -13.46 8.07 10.61
C GLU A 211 -13.11 8.69 9.25
N ALA A 212 -12.15 9.61 9.20
CA ALA A 212 -11.78 10.29 7.96
C ALA A 212 -11.25 9.29 6.91
N THR A 213 -10.43 8.31 7.33
CA THR A 213 -9.91 7.24 6.47
C THR A 213 -11.03 6.37 5.90
N MET A 214 -11.96 5.88 6.73
CA MET A 214 -13.09 5.07 6.25
C MET A 214 -14.00 5.85 5.30
N ARG A 215 -14.25 7.13 5.58
CA ARG A 215 -15.09 7.99 4.73
C ARG A 215 -14.43 8.32 3.39
N GLU A 216 -13.11 8.55 3.36
CA GLU A 216 -12.36 8.69 2.10
C GLU A 216 -12.39 7.40 1.27
N SER A 217 -12.20 6.24 1.92
CA SER A 217 -12.30 4.94 1.25
C SER A 217 -13.68 4.74 0.62
N ASN A 218 -14.75 4.99 1.39
CA ASN A 218 -16.11 4.82 0.90
C ASN A 218 -16.43 5.79 -0.23
N GLN A 219 -15.97 7.04 -0.13
CA GLN A 219 -16.17 8.01 -1.20
C GLN A 219 -15.45 7.58 -2.48
N LEU A 220 -14.19 7.11 -2.40
CA LEU A 220 -13.48 6.58 -3.57
C LEU A 220 -14.32 5.53 -4.30
N HIS A 221 -14.84 4.53 -3.59
CA HIS A 221 -15.61 3.45 -4.21
C HIS A 221 -17.00 3.91 -4.69
N ALA A 222 -17.61 4.91 -4.05
CA ALA A 222 -18.82 5.55 -4.56
C ALA A 222 -18.57 6.23 -5.91
N LEU A 223 -17.44 6.95 -6.07
CA LEU A 223 -17.06 7.55 -7.36
C LEU A 223 -16.80 6.48 -8.43
N CYS A 224 -16.16 5.36 -8.04
CA CYS A 224 -15.94 4.24 -8.95
C CYS A 224 -17.25 3.58 -9.41
N LEU A 225 -18.26 3.53 -8.52
CA LEU A 225 -19.58 3.01 -8.84
C LEU A 225 -20.39 3.97 -9.73
N ASP A 226 -20.27 5.28 -9.50
CA ASP A 226 -20.90 6.34 -10.31
C ASP A 226 -20.24 6.54 -11.69
N THR A 227 -19.03 6.02 -11.87
CA THR A 227 -18.34 6.03 -13.17
C THR A 227 -19.10 5.16 -14.19
N TRP A 228 -19.13 5.55 -15.47
CA TRP A 228 -19.77 4.75 -16.53
C TRP A 228 -18.82 4.30 -17.65
N PRO A 229 -18.76 3.00 -18.00
CA PRO A 229 -19.26 1.86 -17.21
C PRO A 229 -18.59 1.77 -15.83
N PRO A 230 -19.27 1.20 -14.82
CA PRO A 230 -18.80 1.18 -13.43
C PRO A 230 -17.47 0.44 -13.28
N CYS A 231 -16.67 0.93 -12.32
CA CYS A 231 -15.43 0.29 -11.89
C CYS A 231 -15.66 -0.34 -10.51
N ILE A 232 -15.88 -1.65 -10.46
CA ILE A 232 -16.18 -2.35 -9.21
C ILE A 232 -14.90 -3.04 -8.72
N TYR A 233 -14.40 -2.59 -7.56
CA TYR A 233 -13.21 -3.15 -6.91
C TYR A 233 -13.52 -3.96 -5.66
N LEU A 234 -14.53 -3.54 -4.89
CA LEU A 234 -14.98 -4.22 -3.69
C LEU A 234 -15.82 -5.43 -4.05
N ASN A 235 -15.68 -6.50 -3.26
CA ASN A 235 -16.50 -7.71 -3.36
C ASN A 235 -17.20 -8.00 -2.03
N GLU A 236 -17.93 -9.11 -1.96
CA GLU A 236 -18.66 -9.54 -0.76
C GLU A 236 -17.76 -9.60 0.48
N LEU A 237 -16.55 -10.15 0.33
CA LEU A 237 -15.58 -10.23 1.42
C LEU A 237 -15.07 -8.84 1.86
N SER A 238 -14.86 -7.91 0.92
CA SER A 238 -14.54 -6.52 1.25
C SER A 238 -15.64 -5.90 2.12
N HIS A 239 -16.90 -6.09 1.75
CA HIS A 239 -18.04 -5.60 2.53
C HIS A 239 -18.15 -6.27 3.90
N SER A 240 -17.90 -7.57 3.99
CA SER A 240 -17.88 -8.26 5.29
C SER A 240 -16.75 -7.76 6.20
N ILE A 241 -15.60 -7.36 5.66
CA ILE A 241 -14.54 -6.71 6.45
C ILE A 241 -14.98 -5.32 6.93
N MET A 242 -15.76 -4.57 6.13
CA MET A 242 -16.35 -3.30 6.55
C MET A 242 -17.33 -3.51 7.72
N ASP A 243 -18.20 -4.51 7.62
CA ASP A 243 -19.16 -4.87 8.68
C ASP A 243 -18.43 -5.30 9.97
N PHE A 244 -17.38 -6.10 9.83
CA PHE A 244 -16.50 -6.48 10.93
C PHE A 244 -15.96 -5.26 11.68
N VAL A 245 -15.40 -4.28 10.95
CA VAL A 245 -14.83 -3.05 11.51
C VAL A 245 -15.90 -2.20 12.20
N HIS A 246 -17.08 -2.05 11.61
CA HIS A 246 -18.16 -1.29 12.24
C HIS A 246 -18.69 -1.97 13.49
N ASN A 247 -18.93 -3.29 13.45
CA ASN A 247 -19.45 -4.04 14.59
C ASN A 247 -18.46 -4.08 15.77
N ILE A 248 -17.16 -4.23 15.50
CA ILE A 248 -16.14 -4.20 16.56
C ILE A 248 -16.01 -2.81 17.18
N ASN A 249 -16.02 -1.73 16.38
CA ASN A 249 -15.96 -0.36 16.89
C ASN A 249 -17.21 0.00 17.72
N ASN A 250 -18.39 -0.39 17.25
CA ASN A 250 -19.65 -0.19 17.96
C ASN A 250 -19.65 -0.94 19.29
N TYR A 251 -19.22 -2.19 19.31
CA TYR A 251 -19.16 -2.98 20.55
C TYR A 251 -18.24 -2.36 21.60
N PHE A 252 -17.06 -1.85 21.19
CA PHE A 252 -16.14 -1.16 22.09
C PHE A 252 -16.52 0.30 22.37
N MET A 253 -17.59 0.81 21.76
CA MET A 253 -18.04 2.20 21.85
C MET A 253 -16.94 3.22 21.51
N LYS A 254 -15.99 2.83 20.66
CA LYS A 254 -14.87 3.65 20.20
C LYS A 254 -14.24 3.04 18.94
N ASN A 255 -13.61 3.86 18.12
CA ASN A 255 -12.83 3.38 16.98
C ASN A 255 -11.58 2.66 17.48
N VAL A 256 -11.53 1.34 17.33
CA VAL A 256 -10.34 0.51 17.62
C VAL A 256 -9.63 0.04 16.36
N VAL A 257 -10.35 0.03 15.22
CA VAL A 257 -9.81 -0.32 13.91
C VAL A 257 -10.52 0.51 12.83
N ALA A 258 -9.83 0.82 11.75
CA ALA A 258 -10.38 1.49 10.58
C ALA A 258 -10.04 0.70 9.33
N TYR A 259 -10.86 0.75 8.29
CA TYR A 259 -10.52 0.20 6.97
C TYR A 259 -10.23 1.29 5.95
N THR A 260 -9.40 0.94 4.98
CA THR A 260 -9.33 1.62 3.68
C THR A 260 -9.03 0.60 2.59
N PHE A 261 -9.54 0.89 1.39
CA PHE A 261 -9.38 0.09 0.19
C PHE A 261 -8.88 1.02 -0.92
N ASP A 262 -8.02 0.49 -1.79
CA ASP A 262 -7.55 1.18 -2.99
C ASP A 262 -8.25 0.58 -4.23
N ALA A 263 -7.63 0.61 -5.41
CA ALA A 263 -8.13 -0.02 -6.63
C ALA A 263 -8.06 -1.57 -6.62
N GLY A 264 -8.62 -2.21 -5.59
CA GLY A 264 -8.71 -3.66 -5.42
C GLY A 264 -9.46 -4.07 -4.14
N PRO A 265 -9.70 -5.38 -3.94
CA PRO A 265 -10.53 -5.90 -2.84
C PRO A 265 -9.78 -6.09 -1.51
N ASN A 266 -8.46 -5.87 -1.48
CA ASN A 266 -7.65 -6.03 -0.28
C ASN A 266 -7.94 -4.89 0.71
N ALA A 267 -8.19 -5.25 1.97
CA ALA A 267 -8.43 -4.28 3.03
C ALA A 267 -7.12 -3.90 3.71
N PHE A 268 -6.88 -2.60 3.86
CA PHE A 268 -5.86 -2.06 4.75
C PHE A 268 -6.56 -1.66 6.05
N LEU A 269 -6.20 -2.32 7.14
CA LEU A 269 -6.72 -2.05 8.46
C LEU A 269 -5.72 -1.22 9.26
N LEU A 270 -6.14 -0.03 9.69
CA LEU A 270 -5.39 0.81 10.60
C LEU A 270 -5.87 0.51 12.01
N THR A 271 -4.94 0.33 12.95
CA THR A 271 -5.24 0.14 14.37
C THR A 271 -4.07 0.64 15.20
N GLU A 272 -4.27 0.81 16.51
CA GLU A 272 -3.17 1.11 17.42
C GLU A 272 -2.62 -0.18 18.04
N SER A 273 -1.35 -0.16 18.41
CA SER A 273 -0.62 -1.33 18.92
C SER A 273 -1.32 -2.02 20.11
N GLN A 274 -1.99 -1.27 21.00
CA GLN A 274 -2.76 -1.81 22.12
C GLN A 274 -4.00 -2.63 21.69
N ASN A 275 -4.53 -2.38 20.48
CA ASN A 275 -5.72 -3.03 19.95
C ASN A 275 -5.36 -4.19 18.99
N ILE A 276 -4.10 -4.32 18.57
CA ILE A 276 -3.71 -5.25 17.51
C ILE A 276 -4.03 -6.71 17.85
N SER A 277 -3.79 -7.10 19.10
CA SER A 277 -4.03 -8.48 19.53
C SER A 277 -5.51 -8.83 19.48
N ILE A 278 -6.39 -7.93 19.93
CA ILE A 278 -7.82 -8.20 19.92
C ILE A 278 -8.38 -8.21 18.50
N VAL A 279 -7.93 -7.27 17.65
CA VAL A 279 -8.31 -7.22 16.23
C VAL A 279 -7.87 -8.50 15.50
N LEU A 280 -6.63 -8.95 15.68
CA LEU A 280 -6.13 -10.16 15.04
C LEU A 280 -6.90 -11.41 15.45
N LYS A 281 -7.24 -11.57 16.74
CA LYS A 281 -8.01 -12.73 17.19
C LYS A 281 -9.40 -12.78 16.56
N TYR A 282 -10.11 -11.64 16.54
CA TYR A 282 -11.42 -11.58 15.91
C TYR A 282 -11.33 -11.76 14.39
N LEU A 283 -10.27 -11.27 13.72
CA LEU A 283 -10.03 -11.58 12.31
C LEU A 283 -9.84 -13.08 12.07
N VAL A 284 -9.09 -13.78 12.93
CA VAL A 284 -8.90 -15.24 12.85
C VAL A 284 -10.25 -15.97 12.99
N GLU A 285 -11.07 -15.58 13.96
CA GLU A 285 -12.39 -16.21 14.11
C GLU A 285 -13.34 -15.94 12.96
N CYS A 286 -13.35 -14.70 12.45
CA CYS A 286 -14.27 -14.30 11.40
C CYS A 286 -13.86 -14.83 10.03
N PHE A 287 -12.56 -14.82 9.73
CA PHE A 287 -12.05 -15.00 8.37
C PHE A 287 -10.98 -16.08 8.21
N GLY A 288 -10.56 -16.72 9.31
CA GLY A 288 -9.55 -17.78 9.31
C GLY A 288 -10.00 -19.08 8.66
N TYR A 289 -9.02 -19.89 8.28
CA TYR A 289 -9.20 -21.24 7.77
C TYR A 289 -9.40 -22.23 8.90
N THR A 290 -10.19 -23.29 8.68
CA THR A 290 -10.46 -24.31 9.69
C THR A 290 -9.42 -25.44 9.62
N VAL A 291 -8.78 -25.75 10.76
CA VAL A 291 -7.79 -26.84 10.90
C VAL A 291 -8.50 -28.18 10.67
N GLY A 292 -8.35 -28.73 9.46
CA GLY A 292 -8.89 -30.05 9.07
C GLY A 292 -9.56 -30.09 7.69
N ALA A 293 -10.15 -28.99 7.23
CA ALA A 293 -10.75 -28.90 5.89
C ALA A 293 -9.73 -28.46 4.83
N ASP A 294 -8.80 -27.58 5.23
CA ASP A 294 -7.77 -27.03 4.36
C ASP A 294 -6.42 -27.65 4.75
N SER A 295 -5.98 -28.64 3.98
CA SER A 295 -4.68 -29.29 4.17
C SER A 295 -3.56 -28.26 4.36
N PHE A 296 -2.69 -28.50 5.35
CA PHE A 296 -1.59 -27.62 5.74
C PHE A 296 -0.71 -27.27 4.53
N VAL A 297 -0.96 -26.14 3.88
CA VAL A 297 0.01 -25.56 2.94
C VAL A 297 1.09 -24.94 3.80
N ASN A 298 2.15 -25.71 4.03
CA ASN A 298 3.36 -25.32 4.73
C ASN A 298 4.14 -24.32 3.85
N ASP A 299 3.78 -23.04 3.93
CA ASP A 299 4.62 -21.96 3.40
C ASP A 299 5.63 -21.61 4.48
N ALA A 300 6.91 -21.95 4.26
CA ALA A 300 8.01 -21.74 5.22
C ALA A 300 8.19 -20.27 5.66
N ASP A 301 7.58 -19.32 4.94
CA ASP A 301 7.69 -17.88 5.16
C ASP A 301 6.48 -17.25 5.90
N LYS A 302 5.47 -18.05 6.30
CA LYS A 302 4.23 -17.54 6.92
C LYS A 302 4.07 -18.07 8.36
N ILE A 303 3.99 -17.17 9.34
CA ILE A 303 3.65 -17.54 10.72
C ILE A 303 2.16 -17.87 10.75
N THR A 304 1.81 -19.06 11.26
CA THR A 304 0.41 -19.43 11.46
C THR A 304 -0.05 -18.94 12.82
N ILE A 305 -0.99 -18.02 12.84
CA ILE A 305 -1.64 -17.60 14.08
C ILE A 305 -2.91 -18.42 14.25
N LYS A 306 -2.95 -19.12 15.39
CA LYS A 306 -4.11 -19.86 15.87
C LYS A 306 -4.64 -19.15 17.11
N CYS A 307 -5.95 -18.98 17.20
CA CYS A 307 -6.56 -18.70 18.49
C CYS A 307 -6.48 -19.98 19.34
N LEU A 308 -5.95 -19.88 20.55
CA LEU A 308 -5.74 -21.02 21.47
C LEU A 308 -7.00 -21.88 21.69
N ASN A 309 -8.18 -21.27 21.55
CA ASN A 309 -9.48 -21.91 21.81
C ASN A 309 -10.35 -22.07 20.55
N SER A 310 -9.81 -21.89 19.35
CA SER A 310 -10.55 -22.14 18.11
C SER A 310 -9.78 -23.02 17.14
N ASN A 311 -10.52 -23.79 16.34
CA ASN A 311 -9.95 -24.55 15.24
C ASN A 311 -9.66 -23.66 14.02
N LYS A 312 -9.60 -22.33 14.15
CA LYS A 312 -9.34 -21.41 13.05
C LYS A 312 -7.93 -20.83 13.09
N TYR A 313 -7.39 -20.53 11.91
CA TYR A 313 -6.08 -19.93 11.77
C TYR A 313 -5.99 -18.92 10.63
N LEU A 314 -5.11 -17.94 10.78
CA LEU A 314 -4.68 -17.07 9.68
C LEU A 314 -3.18 -17.12 9.53
N LYS A 315 -2.73 -17.11 8.28
CA LYS A 315 -1.32 -16.94 7.94
C LYS A 315 -0.97 -15.46 8.02
N ILE A 316 0.11 -15.12 8.71
CA ILE A 316 0.61 -13.75 8.82
C ILE A 316 2.08 -13.70 8.38
N THR A 317 2.41 -12.65 7.63
CA THR A 317 3.77 -12.30 7.22
C THR A 317 4.13 -10.92 7.76
N GLY A 318 5.42 -10.62 7.88
CA GLY A 318 5.88 -9.34 8.40
C GLY A 318 6.11 -9.35 9.91
N ILE A 319 5.68 -8.28 10.61
CA ILE A 319 6.02 -8.07 12.02
C ILE A 319 5.19 -8.99 12.92
N PRO A 320 5.83 -9.82 13.76
CA PRO A 320 5.12 -10.66 14.72
C PRO A 320 4.56 -9.80 15.86
N TYR A 321 3.26 -9.89 16.11
CA TYR A 321 2.62 -9.28 17.28
C TYR A 321 2.30 -10.35 18.33
N GLY A 322 2.43 -9.98 19.61
CA GLY A 322 2.04 -10.83 20.73
C GLY A 322 0.52 -11.04 20.77
N PHE A 323 0.12 -12.23 21.22
CA PHE A 323 -1.28 -12.54 21.50
C PHE A 323 -1.53 -12.40 23.00
N SER A 324 -2.55 -11.64 23.37
CA SER A 324 -3.09 -11.66 24.73
C SER A 324 -3.70 -13.03 25.02
N ASP A 325 -3.65 -13.50 26.26
CA ASP A 325 -4.35 -14.73 26.67
C ASP A 325 -5.84 -14.50 26.99
N LYS A 326 -6.33 -13.25 26.90
CA LYS A 326 -7.72 -12.93 27.21
C LYS A 326 -8.69 -13.69 26.29
N PRO A 327 -9.73 -14.35 26.83
CA PRO A 327 -10.72 -15.05 26.02
C PRO A 327 -11.51 -14.08 25.14
N LEU A 328 -12.03 -14.58 24.01
CA LEU A 328 -12.90 -13.81 23.14
C LEU A 328 -14.29 -13.67 23.77
N ASP A 329 -14.85 -12.47 23.69
CA ASP A 329 -16.23 -12.23 24.08
C ASP A 329 -17.20 -12.91 23.11
N GLN A 330 -18.03 -13.80 23.64
CA GLN A 330 -18.98 -14.61 22.88
C GLN A 330 -20.17 -13.80 22.33
N ASN A 331 -20.55 -12.70 22.98
CA ASN A 331 -21.60 -11.81 22.48
C ASN A 331 -21.10 -11.02 21.26
N LEU A 332 -19.84 -10.58 21.28
CA LEU A 332 -19.22 -9.95 20.11
C LEU A 332 -19.12 -10.95 18.95
N LEU A 333 -18.71 -12.21 19.19
CA LEU A 333 -18.64 -13.22 18.13
C LEU A 333 -19.98 -13.47 17.42
N LYS A 334 -21.12 -13.34 18.12
CA LYS A 334 -22.46 -13.54 17.54
C LYS A 334 -22.85 -12.46 16.52
N ILE A 335 -22.30 -11.25 16.65
CA ILE A 335 -22.64 -10.12 15.77
C ILE A 335 -21.60 -9.89 14.67
N LEU A 336 -20.44 -10.55 14.77
CA LEU A 336 -19.40 -10.45 13.75
C LEU A 336 -19.69 -11.39 12.58
N PRO A 337 -19.24 -11.03 11.36
CA PRO A 337 -19.35 -11.91 10.20
C PRO A 337 -18.55 -13.21 10.42
N SER A 338 -19.00 -14.30 9.80
CA SER A 338 -18.32 -15.59 9.84
C SER A 338 -18.17 -16.16 8.42
N ILE A 339 -17.02 -15.88 7.81
CA ILE A 339 -16.65 -16.31 6.45
C ILE A 339 -15.32 -17.06 6.53
N SER A 340 -15.38 -18.39 6.70
CA SER A 340 -14.16 -19.21 6.79
C SER A 340 -13.31 -19.11 5.53
N GLY A 341 -12.00 -18.90 5.71
CA GLY A 341 -11.01 -18.90 4.62
C GLY A 341 -11.08 -17.72 3.65
N GLY A 342 -11.79 -16.64 4.01
CA GLY A 342 -11.89 -15.43 3.18
C GLY A 342 -10.55 -14.69 3.03
N ILE A 343 -9.78 -14.57 4.11
CA ILE A 343 -8.46 -13.92 4.08
C ILE A 343 -7.38 -14.96 3.82
N ARG A 344 -6.67 -14.85 2.70
CA ARG A 344 -5.58 -15.77 2.33
C ARG A 344 -4.41 -15.69 3.30
N TYR A 345 -4.01 -14.45 3.61
CA TYR A 345 -3.04 -14.14 4.65
C TYR A 345 -3.06 -12.64 4.96
N LEU A 346 -2.50 -12.31 6.11
CA LEU A 346 -2.27 -10.95 6.55
C LEU A 346 -0.82 -10.54 6.32
N ILE A 347 -0.61 -9.29 5.94
CA ILE A 347 0.70 -8.66 5.99
C ILE A 347 0.68 -7.64 7.12
N SER A 348 1.52 -7.88 8.12
CA SER A 348 1.73 -6.99 9.25
C SER A 348 2.88 -6.04 8.93
N THR A 349 2.62 -4.73 8.94
CA THR A 349 3.61 -3.72 8.60
C THR A 349 3.62 -2.59 9.62
N GLU A 350 4.80 -1.97 9.78
CA GLU A 350 4.97 -0.73 10.51
C GLU A 350 5.50 0.34 9.56
N ALA A 351 5.19 1.59 9.85
CA ALA A 351 5.92 2.72 9.29
C ALA A 351 7.32 2.74 9.91
N VAL A 352 8.25 1.92 9.41
CA VAL A 352 9.67 1.96 9.80
C VAL A 352 10.47 2.43 8.61
N VAL A 353 11.35 3.40 8.85
CA VAL A 353 12.40 3.76 7.89
C VAL A 353 13.71 3.40 8.55
N HIS A 354 14.43 2.44 7.98
CA HIS A 354 15.88 2.53 8.05
C HIS A 354 16.27 3.68 7.14
N SER A 355 16.77 4.77 7.72
CA SER A 355 17.32 5.89 6.97
C SER A 355 18.42 5.36 6.07
N LEU A 356 18.16 5.29 4.76
CA LEU A 356 19.19 5.11 3.73
C LEU A 356 19.99 6.41 3.47
N TYR A 357 19.97 7.32 4.44
CA TYR A 357 20.76 8.55 4.46
C TYR A 357 21.89 8.39 5.47
N HIS A 358 22.84 7.51 5.16
CA HIS A 358 24.23 7.62 5.59
C HIS A 358 25.13 7.05 4.49
#